data_AF-A0A258NU31-F1
#
_entry.id   AF-A0A258NU31-F1
#
_cell.length_a   1.000
_cell.length_b   1.000
_cell.length_c   1.000
_cell.angle_alpha   90.00
_cell.angle_beta   90.00
_cell.angle_gamma   90.00
#
_symmetry.space_group_name_H-M   'P 1'
#
loop_
_entity.id
_entity.type
_entity.pdbx_description
1 polymer ?
#
loop_
_entity_poly.entity_id
_entity_poly.type
_entity_poly.pdbx_seq_one_letter_code
_entity_poly.pdbx_strand_id
1 'polypeptide(L)'
;MSTKILLSFAMANHGANFANWLRDRLMKQYNLYQVDAVYMDSVVARSGATRHAKTFAQNDIAPDGVASVSLDMRPHMRSPTGARPIGAMKSDWNRMYKIAMMEAQVMLFVYTDEYRDSPWCMKEWGQFHMENGRRRLRRQATLRGVFLAFNPAVNLVGIHEPHVTRINVAKTDGMQRGLAWDRGDFVLNESDYRQTVNAIGPIG
;
A
#
# COMPACT_ATOMS: atom_id res chain seq x y z
N MET A 1 1.26 -0.77 17.10
CA MET A 1 0.34 -0.20 16.10
C MET A 1 -0.96 -0.99 16.24
N SER A 2 -2.00 -0.69 15.46
CA SER A 2 -3.25 -1.47 15.44
C SER A 2 -3.58 -1.91 14.02
N THR A 3 -2.54 -2.33 13.29
CA THR A 3 -2.67 -2.61 11.87
C THR A 3 -3.65 -3.75 11.65
N LYS A 4 -4.66 -3.53 10.80
CA LYS A 4 -5.62 -4.55 10.38
C LYS A 4 -5.35 -5.01 8.95
N ILE A 5 -5.09 -4.04 8.06
CA ILE A 5 -4.74 -4.26 6.66
C ILE A 5 -3.38 -3.65 6.40
N LEU A 6 -2.46 -4.43 5.82
CA LEU A 6 -1.14 -4.00 5.39
C LEU A 6 -1.07 -3.95 3.87
N LEU A 7 -0.66 -2.83 3.28
CA LEU A 7 -0.47 -2.68 1.84
C LEU A 7 0.98 -2.93 1.45
N SER A 8 1.16 -3.64 0.34
CA SER A 8 2.43 -3.82 -0.37
C SER A 8 2.23 -3.43 -1.82
N PHE A 9 3.00 -2.45 -2.30
CA PHE A 9 2.81 -1.85 -3.62
C PHE A 9 4.12 -1.22 -4.11
N ALA A 10 4.31 -1.16 -5.43
CA ALA A 10 5.39 -0.35 -6.00
C ALA A 10 4.98 1.13 -6.00
N MET A 11 5.88 2.01 -5.55
CA MET A 11 5.61 3.46 -5.62
C MET A 11 5.62 3.98 -7.07
N ALA A 12 6.41 3.35 -7.94
CA ALA A 12 6.58 3.72 -9.34
C ALA A 12 5.28 3.56 -10.14
N ASN A 13 5.20 4.28 -11.27
CA ASN A 13 4.05 4.27 -12.18
C ASN A 13 2.70 4.30 -11.44
N HIS A 14 2.54 5.32 -10.59
CA HIS A 14 1.32 5.67 -9.88
C HIS A 14 0.83 4.70 -8.80
N GLY A 15 1.58 3.63 -8.48
CA GLY A 15 1.15 2.71 -7.44
C GLY A 15 0.99 3.40 -6.07
N ALA A 16 1.75 4.47 -5.80
CA ALA A 16 1.54 5.32 -4.63
C ALA A 16 0.19 6.06 -4.60
N ASN A 17 -0.25 6.64 -5.73
CA ASN A 17 -1.53 7.32 -5.81
C ASN A 17 -2.68 6.33 -5.67
N PHE A 18 -2.58 5.18 -6.35
CA PHE A 18 -3.55 4.10 -6.23
C PHE A 18 -3.61 3.54 -4.80
N ALA A 19 -2.47 3.32 -4.14
CA ALA A 19 -2.43 2.81 -2.77
C ALA A 19 -3.07 3.78 -1.78
N ASN A 20 -2.87 5.11 -1.95
CA ASN A 20 -3.56 6.12 -1.13
C ASN A 20 -5.09 6.09 -1.34
N TRP A 21 -5.55 6.07 -2.60
CA TRP A 21 -6.98 5.93 -2.92
C TRP A 21 -7.57 4.65 -2.31
N LEU A 22 -6.90 3.52 -2.51
CA LEU A 22 -7.36 2.23 -2.01
C LEU A 22 -7.39 2.20 -0.48
N ARG A 23 -6.38 2.79 0.17
CA ARG A 23 -6.35 2.96 1.62
C ARG A 23 -7.57 3.73 2.12
N ASP A 24 -7.87 4.89 1.54
CA ASP A 24 -9.03 5.71 1.93
C ASP A 24 -10.35 4.93 1.76
N ARG A 25 -10.51 4.25 0.63
CA ARG A 25 -11.69 3.42 0.35
C ARG A 25 -11.84 2.29 1.38
N LEU A 26 -10.76 1.58 1.70
CA LEU A 26 -10.78 0.50 2.70
C LEU A 26 -11.06 1.03 4.11
N MET A 27 -10.47 2.17 4.49
CA MET A 27 -10.75 2.78 5.79
C MET A 27 -12.23 3.10 5.95
N LYS A 28 -12.86 3.68 4.91
CA LYS A 28 -14.30 3.96 4.89
C LYS A 28 -15.14 2.69 4.89
N GLN A 29 -14.80 1.71 4.04
CA GLN A 29 -15.52 0.44 3.92
C GLN A 29 -15.59 -0.35 5.24
N TYR A 30 -14.50 -0.31 6.01
CA TYR A 30 -14.37 -1.09 7.25
C TYR A 30 -14.51 -0.23 8.52
N ASN A 31 -14.90 1.04 8.42
CA ASN A 31 -14.99 1.98 9.55
C ASN A 31 -13.69 2.06 10.38
N LEU A 32 -12.54 2.01 9.71
CA LEU A 32 -11.21 2.02 10.33
C LEU A 32 -10.70 3.46 10.46
N TYR A 33 -11.05 4.13 11.55
CA TYR A 33 -10.70 5.55 11.77
C TYR A 33 -9.30 5.77 12.38
N GLN A 34 -8.63 4.72 12.85
CA GLN A 34 -7.27 4.82 13.37
C GLN A 34 -6.28 4.93 12.20
N VAL A 35 -5.32 5.88 12.31
CA VAL A 35 -4.37 6.21 11.23
C VAL A 35 -3.60 4.98 10.73
N ASP A 36 -3.23 4.06 11.63
CA ASP A 36 -2.43 2.87 11.28
C ASP A 36 -3.27 1.62 10.99
N ALA A 37 -4.61 1.69 11.03
CA ALA A 37 -5.45 0.50 10.82
C ALA A 37 -5.37 -0.06 9.40
N VAL A 38 -5.20 0.80 8.40
CA VAL A 38 -4.76 0.42 7.05
C VAL A 38 -3.37 1.01 6.84
N TYR A 39 -2.37 0.18 7.05
CA TYR A 39 -0.98 0.57 7.00
C TYR A 39 -0.44 0.53 5.57
N MET A 40 0.29 1.56 5.20
CA MET A 40 1.18 1.57 4.05
C MET A 40 2.41 2.41 4.35
N ASP A 41 3.52 2.11 3.71
CA ASP A 41 4.83 2.68 3.99
C ASP A 41 5.14 3.95 3.18
N SER A 42 4.11 4.63 2.68
CA SER A 42 4.21 5.99 2.19
C SER A 42 4.17 6.99 3.35
N VAL A 43 5.04 8.01 3.28
CA VAL A 43 5.17 9.11 4.27
C VAL A 43 3.85 9.82 4.56
N VAL A 44 3.01 9.87 3.53
CA VAL A 44 1.71 10.51 3.55
C VAL A 44 0.70 9.74 4.42
N ALA A 45 0.81 8.41 4.52
CA ALA A 45 -0.13 7.60 5.30
C ALA A 45 0.06 7.71 6.82
N ARG A 46 1.28 8.00 7.28
CA ARG A 46 1.62 8.05 8.71
C ARG A 46 1.48 9.42 9.34
N SER A 47 1.44 10.46 8.52
CA SER A 47 1.09 11.80 8.97
C SER A 47 -0.43 11.92 8.91
N GLY A 48 -1.11 11.53 9.99
CA GLY A 48 -2.54 11.81 10.20
C GLY A 48 -2.90 13.31 10.25
N ALA A 49 -2.11 14.19 9.62
CA ALA A 49 -2.24 15.62 9.67
C ALA A 49 -1.64 16.27 8.42
N THR A 50 -2.49 16.50 7.42
CA THR A 50 -2.32 17.63 6.49
C THR A 50 -2.25 18.99 7.22
N ARG A 51 -2.53 19.04 8.53
CA ARG A 51 -2.27 20.21 9.40
C ARG A 51 -0.80 20.38 9.80
N HIS A 52 0.02 19.33 9.75
CA HIS A 52 1.43 19.39 10.16
C HIS A 52 2.42 19.30 9.00
N ALA A 53 2.05 18.77 7.83
CA ALA A 53 2.88 18.86 6.63
C ALA A 53 2.78 20.26 6.01
N LYS A 54 3.80 21.12 6.18
CA LYS A 54 3.72 22.55 5.81
C LYS A 54 4.40 22.95 4.50
N THR A 55 5.35 22.19 3.94
CA THR A 55 6.08 22.68 2.76
C THR A 55 6.51 21.58 1.78
N PHE A 56 6.33 21.87 0.49
CA PHE A 56 6.89 21.17 -0.66
C PHE A 56 8.26 21.76 -1.09
N ALA A 57 8.99 22.39 -0.16
CA ALA A 57 10.21 23.11 -0.46
C ALA A 57 11.41 22.17 -0.33
N GLN A 58 12.23 22.11 -1.38
CA GLN A 58 13.39 21.23 -1.51
C GLN A 58 14.50 21.52 -0.47
N ASN A 59 14.40 22.63 0.29
CA ASN A 59 15.48 23.19 1.11
C ASN A 59 15.07 23.65 2.53
N ASP A 60 13.86 23.39 3.02
CA ASP A 60 13.46 23.85 4.36
C ASP A 60 13.68 22.77 5.43
N ILE A 61 14.45 23.12 6.46
CA ILE A 61 14.54 22.34 7.71
C ILE A 61 13.19 22.51 8.42
N ALA A 62 12.40 21.43 8.46
CA ALA A 62 11.13 21.45 9.18
C ALA A 62 11.36 21.64 10.69
N PRO A 63 10.52 22.43 11.39
CA PRO A 63 10.57 22.55 12.84
C PRO A 63 10.44 21.17 13.53
N ASP A 64 10.97 21.05 14.75
CA ASP A 64 10.82 19.82 15.54
C ASP A 64 9.35 19.40 15.67
N GLY A 65 9.07 18.13 15.36
CA GLY A 65 7.71 17.59 15.33
C GLY A 65 6.95 17.74 14.01
N VAL A 66 7.57 18.36 12.99
CA VAL A 66 7.02 18.46 11.62
C VAL A 66 7.84 17.61 10.66
N ALA A 67 7.17 16.74 9.89
CA ALA A 67 7.84 15.95 8.86
C ALA A 67 8.14 16.82 7.63
N SER A 68 9.41 16.90 7.22
CA SER A 68 9.77 17.42 5.90
C SER A 68 9.37 16.41 4.84
N VAL A 69 8.57 16.85 3.87
CA VAL A 69 8.07 16.02 2.77
C VAL A 69 8.47 16.66 1.45
N SER A 70 9.20 15.93 0.61
CA SER A 70 9.58 16.39 -0.73
C SER A 70 8.93 15.53 -1.80
N LEU A 71 8.62 16.17 -2.93
CA LEU A 71 8.16 15.46 -4.11
C LEU A 71 9.29 14.57 -4.63
N ASP A 72 8.94 13.36 -5.01
CA ASP A 72 9.87 12.49 -5.72
C ASP A 72 9.98 12.95 -7.17
N MET A 73 11.15 13.50 -7.52
CA MET A 73 11.40 14.11 -8.82
C MET A 73 11.91 13.11 -9.86
N ARG A 74 12.17 11.85 -9.47
CA ARG A 74 12.72 10.83 -10.35
C ARG A 74 11.78 10.56 -11.54
N PRO A 75 12.27 10.50 -12.80
CA PRO A 75 11.41 10.38 -13.98
C PRO A 75 10.43 9.19 -13.95
N HIS A 76 10.87 8.02 -13.47
CA HIS A 76 10.04 6.80 -13.37
C HIS A 76 8.98 6.85 -12.26
N MET A 77 8.97 7.91 -11.44
CA MET A 77 7.96 8.15 -10.41
C MET A 77 6.87 9.09 -10.90
N ARG A 78 7.04 9.70 -12.09
CA ARG A 78 6.09 10.66 -12.64
C ARG A 78 4.88 9.95 -13.21
N SER A 79 3.73 10.55 -12.94
CA SER A 79 2.49 10.19 -13.57
C SER A 79 2.34 10.79 -14.98
N PRO A 80 1.76 10.05 -15.96
CA PRO A 80 1.15 10.58 -17.18
C PRO A 80 0.17 11.75 -17.01
N THR A 81 -0.51 11.88 -15.87
CA THR A 81 -1.39 13.02 -15.55
C THR A 81 -0.66 14.17 -14.84
N GLY A 82 0.64 14.01 -14.58
CA GLY A 82 1.51 15.03 -13.97
C GLY A 82 1.61 14.97 -12.44
N ALA A 83 0.88 14.05 -11.78
CA ALA A 83 0.99 13.81 -10.34
C ALA A 83 2.38 13.29 -9.92
N ARG A 84 2.81 13.65 -8.70
CA ARG A 84 4.12 13.26 -8.15
C ARG A 84 3.98 12.67 -6.75
N PRO A 85 4.53 11.48 -6.49
CA PRO A 85 4.47 10.87 -5.17
C PRO A 85 5.40 11.59 -4.18
N ILE A 86 5.06 11.51 -2.90
CA ILE A 86 5.95 11.91 -1.80
C ILE A 86 6.67 10.66 -1.31
N GLY A 87 7.99 10.69 -1.38
CA GLY A 87 8.85 9.62 -0.85
C GLY A 87 9.61 10.10 0.36
N ALA A 88 9.77 9.25 1.37
CA ALA A 88 10.84 9.41 2.35
C ALA A 88 11.38 8.03 2.66
N MET A 89 12.70 7.94 2.60
CA MET A 89 13.45 6.76 2.96
C MET A 89 13.78 6.87 4.44
N LYS A 90 13.25 5.95 5.26
CA LYS A 90 13.54 5.89 6.69
C LYS A 90 14.38 4.65 6.99
N SER A 91 15.47 4.81 7.74
CA SER A 91 16.41 3.71 8.02
C SER A 91 15.79 2.57 8.84
N ASP A 92 14.76 2.85 9.64
CA ASP A 92 14.01 1.88 10.44
C ASP A 92 12.75 1.31 9.72
N TRP A 93 12.54 1.65 8.44
CA TRP A 93 11.37 1.26 7.66
C TRP A 93 11.02 -0.23 7.79
N ASN A 94 11.99 -1.11 7.55
CA ASN A 94 11.77 -2.56 7.54
C ASN A 94 11.35 -3.09 8.92
N ARG A 95 11.82 -2.47 10.00
CA ARG A 95 11.40 -2.82 11.36
C ARG A 95 9.92 -2.48 11.55
N MET A 96 9.52 -1.28 11.16
CA MET A 96 8.14 -0.84 11.34
C MET A 96 7.18 -1.61 10.43
N TYR A 97 7.59 -1.91 9.19
CA TYR A 97 6.80 -2.72 8.26
C TYR A 97 6.53 -4.13 8.81
N LYS A 98 7.55 -4.77 9.39
CA LYS A 98 7.41 -6.09 10.02
C LYS A 98 6.52 -6.06 11.26
N ILE A 99 6.55 -4.98 12.05
CA ILE A 99 5.61 -4.80 13.18
C ILE A 99 4.17 -4.72 12.66
N ALA A 100 3.93 -3.90 11.63
CA ALA A 100 2.61 -3.81 11.00
C ALA A 100 2.15 -5.18 10.44
N MET A 101 3.05 -5.93 9.82
CA MET A 101 2.78 -7.28 9.31
C MET A 101 2.43 -8.30 10.41
N MET A 102 3.08 -8.21 11.57
CA MET A 102 2.79 -9.08 12.72
C MET A 102 1.40 -8.83 13.30
N GLU A 103 0.92 -7.58 13.24
CA GLU A 103 -0.39 -7.19 13.77
C GLU A 103 -1.52 -7.41 12.75
N ALA A 104 -1.23 -7.28 11.46
CA ALA A 104 -2.21 -7.33 10.38
C ALA A 104 -2.98 -8.66 10.35
N GLN A 105 -4.25 -8.56 9.94
CA GLN A 105 -5.10 -9.70 9.61
C GLN A 105 -5.03 -10.03 8.11
N VAL A 106 -4.84 -9.00 7.30
CA VAL A 106 -4.77 -9.09 5.84
C VAL A 106 -3.57 -8.30 5.33
N MET A 107 -2.85 -8.88 4.38
CA MET A 107 -1.87 -8.19 3.57
C MET A 107 -2.36 -8.13 2.13
N LEU A 108 -2.48 -6.92 1.59
CA LEU A 108 -2.98 -6.65 0.26
C LEU A 108 -1.82 -6.25 -0.65
N PHE A 109 -1.62 -7.03 -1.71
CA PHE A 109 -0.55 -6.88 -2.68
C PHE A 109 -1.11 -6.25 -3.95
N VAL A 110 -0.64 -5.05 -4.28
CA VAL A 110 -0.99 -4.34 -5.51
C VAL A 110 0.03 -4.72 -6.59
N TYR A 111 -0.26 -5.78 -7.33
CA TYR A 111 0.68 -6.35 -8.29
C TYR A 111 0.50 -5.75 -9.69
N THR A 112 1.34 -4.75 -9.96
CA THR A 112 1.59 -4.19 -11.29
C THR A 112 2.91 -4.73 -11.84
N ASP A 113 3.28 -4.39 -13.07
CA ASP A 113 4.59 -4.76 -13.63
C ASP A 113 5.75 -4.19 -12.80
N GLU A 114 5.59 -2.99 -12.26
CA GLU A 114 6.61 -2.33 -11.43
C GLU A 114 6.76 -3.00 -10.07
N TYR A 115 5.71 -3.65 -9.56
CA TYR A 115 5.80 -4.47 -8.36
C TYR A 115 6.77 -5.64 -8.57
N ARG A 116 6.67 -6.33 -9.70
CA ARG A 116 7.56 -7.45 -10.05
C ARG A 116 9.03 -7.01 -10.06
N ASP A 117 9.29 -5.83 -10.58
CA ASP A 117 10.64 -5.33 -10.80
C ASP A 117 11.22 -4.64 -9.55
N SER A 118 10.41 -4.47 -8.49
CA SER A 118 10.82 -3.85 -7.22
C SER A 118 11.42 -4.88 -6.25
N PRO A 119 12.71 -4.76 -5.89
CA PRO A 119 13.34 -5.65 -4.91
C PRO A 119 12.70 -5.53 -3.51
N TRP A 120 12.11 -4.38 -3.19
CA TRP A 120 11.41 -4.15 -1.91
C TRP A 120 10.09 -4.92 -1.86
N CYS A 121 9.31 -4.85 -2.94
CA CYS A 121 8.05 -5.59 -3.06
C CYS A 121 8.30 -7.11 -3.03
N MET A 122 9.36 -7.59 -3.69
CA MET A 122 9.75 -9.01 -3.61
C MET A 122 10.20 -9.42 -2.21
N LYS A 123 10.90 -8.54 -1.49
CA LYS A 123 11.27 -8.75 -0.09
C LYS A 123 10.04 -8.82 0.81
N GLU A 124 9.07 -7.94 0.62
CA GLU A 124 7.79 -7.94 1.36
C GLU A 124 7.00 -9.23 1.12
N TRP A 125 6.95 -9.70 -0.14
CA TRP A 125 6.35 -10.98 -0.50
C TRP A 125 7.03 -12.17 0.22
N GLY A 126 8.36 -12.21 0.22
CA GLY A 126 9.09 -13.23 0.98
C GLY A 126 8.84 -13.13 2.49
N GLN A 127 8.75 -11.90 3.04
CA GLN A 127 8.44 -11.67 4.45
C GLN A 127 7.05 -12.14 4.86
N PHE A 128 6.06 -11.98 3.99
CA PHE A 128 4.71 -12.51 4.18
C PHE A 128 4.70 -14.03 4.41
N HIS A 129 5.39 -14.79 3.54
CA HIS A 129 5.49 -16.24 3.71
C HIS A 129 6.28 -16.63 4.96
N MET A 130 7.36 -15.92 5.27
CA MET A 130 8.11 -16.14 6.52
C MET A 130 7.24 -15.88 7.76
N GLU A 131 6.42 -14.83 7.74
CA GLU A 131 5.52 -14.51 8.84
C GLU A 131 4.44 -15.58 8.99
N ASN A 132 3.84 -16.06 7.90
CA ASN A 132 2.89 -17.17 7.97
C ASN A 132 3.54 -18.49 8.45
N GLY A 133 4.80 -18.74 8.09
CA GLY A 133 5.60 -19.83 8.66
C GLY A 133 5.75 -19.70 10.19
N ARG A 134 6.03 -18.49 10.69
CA ARG A 134 6.12 -18.21 12.13
C ARG A 134 4.78 -18.35 12.84
N ARG A 135 3.71 -17.79 12.27
CA ARG A 135 2.35 -17.87 12.83
C ARG A 135 1.91 -19.33 12.94
N ARG A 136 2.21 -20.16 11.94
CA ARG A 136 1.96 -21.61 11.97
C ARG A 136 2.68 -22.29 13.13
N LEU A 137 3.98 -22.02 13.32
CA LEU A 137 4.75 -22.59 14.43
C LEU A 137 4.22 -22.13 15.81
N ARG A 138 3.69 -20.91 15.89
CA ARG A 138 3.11 -20.33 17.11
C ARG A 138 1.62 -20.62 17.29
N ARG A 139 0.99 -21.39 16.39
CA ARG A 139 -0.47 -21.65 16.36
C ARG A 139 -1.31 -20.36 16.39
N GLN A 140 -0.84 -19.32 15.70
CA GLN A 140 -1.54 -18.05 15.54
C GLN A 140 -2.37 -18.05 14.25
N ALA A 141 -3.37 -17.18 14.20
CA ALA A 141 -4.19 -16.98 13.01
C ALA A 141 -3.33 -16.55 11.81
N THR A 142 -3.51 -17.22 10.68
CA THR A 142 -2.79 -16.97 9.42
C THR A 142 -3.01 -15.54 8.94
N LEU A 143 -1.94 -14.88 8.49
CA LEU A 143 -2.02 -13.63 7.75
C LEU A 143 -2.56 -13.92 6.34
N ARG A 144 -3.76 -13.42 6.05
CA ARG A 144 -4.41 -13.63 4.75
C ARG A 144 -3.77 -12.73 3.70
N GLY A 145 -3.39 -13.30 2.56
CA GLY A 145 -2.89 -12.54 1.41
C GLY A 145 -4.01 -12.30 0.41
N VAL A 146 -4.20 -11.06 -0.02
CA VAL A 146 -5.07 -10.73 -1.17
C VAL A 146 -4.22 -10.09 -2.24
N PHE A 147 -4.27 -10.63 -3.45
CA PHE A 147 -3.37 -10.28 -4.53
C PHE A 147 -4.15 -9.67 -5.69
N LEU A 148 -4.01 -8.36 -5.87
CA LEU A 148 -4.63 -7.60 -6.94
C LEU A 148 -3.73 -7.66 -8.17
N ALA A 149 -4.01 -8.60 -9.07
CA ALA A 149 -3.24 -8.84 -10.28
C ALA A 149 -3.71 -7.93 -11.42
N PHE A 150 -2.99 -6.83 -11.66
CA PHE A 150 -3.18 -5.97 -12.83
C PHE A 150 -2.53 -6.54 -14.09
N ASN A 151 -1.56 -7.45 -13.92
CA ASN A 151 -1.02 -8.26 -14.99
C ASN A 151 -1.49 -9.72 -14.80
N PRO A 152 -2.21 -10.33 -15.77
CA PRO A 152 -2.67 -11.71 -15.63
C PRO A 152 -1.54 -12.75 -15.67
N ALA A 153 -0.35 -12.40 -16.14
CA ALA A 153 0.82 -13.29 -16.23
C ALA A 153 1.60 -13.43 -14.90
N VAL A 154 0.99 -13.17 -13.75
CA VAL A 154 1.65 -13.36 -12.44
C VAL A 154 2.13 -14.79 -12.27
N ASN A 155 3.44 -14.95 -12.10
CA ASN A 155 4.07 -16.21 -11.73
C ASN A 155 5.05 -15.98 -10.58
N LEU A 156 4.51 -15.85 -9.37
CA LEU A 156 5.31 -15.75 -8.14
C LEU A 156 5.25 -17.07 -7.39
N VAL A 157 6.39 -17.49 -6.85
CA VAL A 157 6.44 -18.64 -5.92
C VAL A 157 5.54 -18.34 -4.72
N GLY A 158 4.69 -19.29 -4.35
CA GLY A 158 3.75 -19.16 -3.23
C GLY A 158 2.43 -18.48 -3.57
N ILE A 159 2.19 -18.07 -4.82
CA ILE A 159 0.93 -17.42 -5.24
C ILE A 159 -0.28 -18.36 -5.14
N HIS A 160 -0.05 -19.67 -5.16
CA HIS A 160 -1.07 -20.71 -5.05
C HIS A 160 -1.23 -21.27 -3.63
N GLU A 161 -0.59 -20.66 -2.64
CA GLU A 161 -0.75 -21.05 -1.25
C GLU A 161 -2.20 -20.85 -0.77
N PRO A 162 -2.75 -21.73 0.08
CA PRO A 162 -4.17 -21.68 0.47
C PRO A 162 -4.62 -20.39 1.16
N HIS A 163 -3.67 -19.64 1.72
CA HIS A 163 -3.92 -18.38 2.44
C HIS A 163 -3.79 -17.15 1.53
N VAL A 164 -3.59 -17.35 0.22
CA VAL A 164 -3.48 -16.30 -0.79
C VAL A 164 -4.70 -16.37 -1.72
N THR A 165 -5.44 -15.27 -1.81
CA THR A 165 -6.53 -15.10 -2.76
C THR A 165 -6.09 -14.15 -3.87
N ARG A 166 -6.12 -14.62 -5.12
CA ARG A 166 -5.79 -13.81 -6.29
C ARG A 166 -7.06 -13.28 -6.95
N ILE A 167 -7.04 -12.01 -7.34
CA ILE A 167 -8.11 -11.33 -8.06
C ILE A 167 -7.48 -10.63 -9.26
N ASN A 168 -7.99 -10.91 -10.46
CA ASN A 168 -7.59 -10.15 -11.63
C ASN A 168 -8.39 -8.85 -11.64
N VAL A 169 -7.70 -7.72 -11.78
CA VAL A 169 -8.31 -6.38 -11.76
C VAL A 169 -7.76 -5.54 -12.89
N ALA A 170 -8.52 -4.53 -13.32
CA ALA A 170 -8.10 -3.63 -14.38
C ALA A 170 -7.82 -2.21 -13.85
N LYS A 171 -6.86 -1.51 -14.48
CA LYS A 171 -6.68 -0.08 -14.27
C LYS A 171 -7.85 0.65 -14.93
N THR A 172 -8.67 1.33 -14.14
CA THR A 172 -9.71 2.23 -14.65
C THR A 172 -9.21 3.65 -14.53
N ASP A 173 -9.31 4.46 -15.58
CA ASP A 173 -8.91 5.88 -15.54
C ASP A 173 -9.73 6.62 -14.46
N GLY A 174 -9.05 7.26 -13.52
CA GLY A 174 -9.69 8.06 -12.47
C GLY A 174 -10.22 9.40 -13.00
N MET A 175 -9.83 9.81 -14.22
CA MET A 175 -10.13 11.09 -14.86
C MET A 175 -9.76 12.32 -14.02
N GLN A 176 -8.80 12.19 -13.09
CA GLN A 176 -8.40 13.27 -12.19
C GLN A 176 -7.21 14.05 -12.75
N ARG A 177 -7.38 15.37 -12.91
CA ARG A 177 -6.30 16.30 -13.23
C ARG A 177 -5.80 16.96 -11.93
N GLY A 178 -4.52 16.81 -11.58
CA GLY A 178 -3.88 17.54 -10.47
C GLY A 178 -3.29 16.68 -9.33
N LEU A 179 -3.02 17.32 -8.18
CA LEU A 179 -2.55 16.69 -6.93
C LEU A 179 -3.76 16.17 -6.12
N ALA A 180 -4.19 14.93 -6.35
CA ALA A 180 -5.27 14.33 -5.56
C ALA A 180 -4.92 12.88 -5.18
N TRP A 181 -4.31 12.73 -4.01
CA TRP A 181 -3.83 11.45 -3.46
C TRP A 181 -5.02 10.60 -2.99
N ASP A 182 -6.12 11.28 -2.65
CA ASP A 182 -7.42 10.74 -2.26
C ASP A 182 -8.22 10.19 -3.46
N ARG A 183 -7.91 10.60 -4.69
CA ARG A 183 -8.75 10.27 -5.85
C ARG A 183 -8.13 9.25 -6.80
N GLY A 184 -6.81 9.04 -6.74
CA GLY A 184 -6.11 8.07 -7.56
C GLY A 184 -5.97 8.53 -9.02
N ASP A 185 -4.85 8.15 -9.63
CA ASP A 185 -4.61 8.36 -11.06
C ASP A 185 -5.39 7.36 -11.90
N PHE A 186 -5.31 6.12 -11.44
CA PHE A 186 -6.20 5.04 -11.81
C PHE A 186 -6.84 4.49 -10.54
N VAL A 187 -7.98 3.86 -10.71
CA VAL A 187 -8.79 3.26 -9.64
C VAL A 187 -9.25 1.86 -10.04
N LEU A 188 -9.84 1.12 -9.10
CA LEU A 188 -10.66 -0.03 -9.44
C LEU A 188 -12.06 0.46 -9.82
N ASN A 189 -12.65 -0.15 -10.84
CA ASN A 189 -14.08 -0.01 -11.06
C ASN A 189 -14.87 -0.65 -9.89
N GLU A 190 -16.17 -0.38 -9.83
CA GLU A 190 -17.02 -0.85 -8.72
C GLU A 190 -17.14 -2.39 -8.64
N SER A 191 -16.99 -3.11 -9.75
CA SER A 191 -16.98 -4.58 -9.75
C SER A 191 -15.71 -5.12 -9.12
N ASP A 192 -14.55 -4.65 -9.59
CA ASP A 192 -13.23 -5.07 -9.12
C ASP A 192 -13.01 -4.66 -7.65
N TYR A 193 -13.52 -3.50 -7.25
CA TYR A 193 -13.49 -3.05 -5.87
C TYR A 193 -14.34 -3.97 -4.96
N ARG A 194 -15.55 -4.33 -5.37
CA ARG A 194 -16.39 -5.28 -4.61
C ARG A 194 -15.76 -6.65 -4.50
N GLN A 195 -15.15 -7.16 -5.57
CA GLN A 195 -14.38 -8.42 -5.51
C GLN A 195 -13.23 -8.32 -4.51
N THR A 196 -12.51 -7.20 -4.50
CA THR A 196 -11.44 -6.92 -3.54
C THR A 196 -11.95 -6.96 -2.09
N VAL A 197 -13.05 -6.27 -1.78
CA VAL A 197 -13.65 -6.28 -0.44
C VAL A 197 -14.11 -7.69 -0.03
N ASN A 198 -14.72 -8.44 -0.95
CA ASN A 198 -15.14 -9.82 -0.68
C ASN A 198 -13.96 -10.74 -0.36
N ALA A 199 -12.83 -10.60 -1.07
CA ALA A 199 -11.63 -11.38 -0.83
C ALA A 199 -10.92 -10.99 0.48
N ILE A 200 -10.93 -9.70 0.84
CA ILE A 200 -10.44 -9.24 2.15
C ILE A 200 -11.31 -9.83 3.26
N GLY A 201 -12.63 -9.93 3.03
CA GLY A 201 -13.57 -10.47 3.99
C GLY A 201 -13.72 -9.58 5.23
N PRO A 202 -14.22 -10.12 6.35
CA PRO A 202 -14.39 -9.35 7.58
C PRO A 202 -13.05 -8.97 8.21
N ILE A 203 -13.05 -7.80 8.85
CA ILE A 203 -11.94 -7.26 9.64
C ILE A 203 -12.48 -6.99 11.05
N GLY A 204 -11.87 -7.62 12.05
CA GLY A 204 -12.14 -7.36 13.48
C GLY A 204 -11.18 -6.34 14.07
#